data_AF-A0AAW2XWS2-F1
#
_entry.id   AF-A0AAW2XWS2-F1
#
_cell.length_a   1.000
_cell.length_b   1.000
_cell.length_c   1.000
_cell.angle_alpha   90.00
_cell.angle_beta   90.00
_cell.angle_gamma   90.00
#
_symmetry.space_group_name_H-M   'P 1'
#
loop_
_entity.id
_entity.type
_entity.pdbx_description
1 polymer ?
#
loop_
_entity_poly.entity_id
_entity_poly.type
_entity_poly.pdbx_seq_one_letter_code
_entity_poly.pdbx_strand_id
1 'polypeptide(L)'
;MQIFNLRKEFELLKMKETGNVKEYIDRVMKVVNRIRLMGEDLPEKRIVEKVMVILPERFEAKISSLEDTWDLSQLTLQELANALQAVE
;
A
#
# COMPACT_ATOMS: atom_id res chain seq x y z
N MET A 1 3.42 8.17 -20.85
CA MET A 1 2.48 7.31 -20.09
C MET A 1 1.35 8.19 -19.59
N GLN A 2 0.10 7.82 -19.84
CA GLN A 2 -1.07 8.65 -19.46
C GLN A 2 -1.50 8.38 -18.01
N ILE A 3 -2.13 9.35 -17.37
CA ILE A 3 -2.59 9.24 -15.97
C ILE A 3 -3.56 8.07 -15.75
N PHE A 4 -4.42 7.78 -16.72
CA PHE A 4 -5.33 6.62 -16.66
C PHE A 4 -4.58 5.29 -16.60
N ASN A 5 -3.43 5.18 -17.28
CA ASN A 5 -2.61 3.96 -17.22
C ASN A 5 -1.98 3.79 -15.85
N LEU A 6 -1.55 4.88 -15.22
CA LEU A 6 -0.99 4.87 -13.87
C LEU A 6 -2.03 4.51 -12.81
N ARG A 7 -3.26 5.03 -12.91
CA ARG A 7 -4.37 4.64 -12.04
C ARG A 7 -4.69 3.16 -12.19
N LYS A 8 -4.75 2.66 -13.43
CA LYS A 8 -4.96 1.24 -13.71
C LYS A 8 -3.82 0.39 -13.13
N GLU A 9 -2.57 0.83 -13.29
CA GLU A 9 -1.40 0.15 -12.71
C GLU A 9 -1.50 0.09 -11.18
N PHE A 10 -1.83 1.21 -10.54
CA PHE A 10 -2.05 1.30 -9.10
C PHE A 10 -3.15 0.35 -8.62
N GLU A 11 -4.28 0.28 -9.35
CA GLU A 11 -5.38 -0.62 -8.98
C GLU A 11 -5.06 -2.11 -9.20
N LEU A 12 -4.19 -2.44 -10.14
CA LEU A 12 -3.73 -3.81 -10.42
C LEU A 12 -2.51 -4.22 -9.60
N LEU A 13 -1.94 -3.33 -8.80
CA LEU A 13 -0.91 -3.73 -7.84
C LEU A 13 -1.51 -4.78 -6.91
N LYS A 14 -0.75 -5.86 -6.71
CA LYS A 14 -1.02 -6.91 -5.75
C LYS A 14 0.33 -7.47 -5.29
N MET A 15 0.41 -7.81 -4.01
CA MET A 15 1.56 -8.51 -3.46
C MET A 15 1.47 -9.99 -3.81
N LYS A 16 2.60 -10.62 -4.14
CA LYS A 16 2.64 -12.06 -4.40
C LYS A 16 2.59 -12.83 -3.07
N GLU A 17 2.01 -14.04 -3.09
CA GLU A 17 1.98 -14.94 -1.94
C GLU A 17 3.36 -15.24 -1.35
N THR A 18 4.43 -15.18 -2.13
CA THR A 18 5.82 -15.36 -1.67
C THR A 18 6.67 -14.10 -1.85
N GLY A 19 6.03 -12.97 -2.14
CA GLY A 19 6.71 -11.69 -2.35
C GLY A 19 7.21 -11.09 -1.05
N ASN A 20 8.21 -10.23 -1.14
CA ASN A 20 8.74 -9.47 -0.01
C ASN A 20 7.95 -8.16 0.20
N VAL A 21 7.65 -7.79 1.46
CA VAL A 21 6.90 -6.57 1.80
C VAL A 21 7.60 -5.32 1.26
N LYS A 22 8.91 -5.19 1.47
CA LYS A 22 9.68 -4.03 1.02
C LYS A 22 9.64 -3.86 -0.50
N GLU A 23 9.87 -4.95 -1.25
CA GLU A 23 9.77 -4.92 -2.72
C GLU A 23 8.38 -4.48 -3.20
N TYR A 24 7.34 -4.92 -2.49
CA TYR A 24 5.97 -4.56 -2.81
C TYR A 24 5.69 -3.08 -2.53
N ILE A 25 6.07 -2.57 -1.35
CA ILE A 25 5.93 -1.15 -0.99
C ILE A 25 6.73 -0.25 -1.95
N ASP A 26 7.93 -0.65 -2.36
CA ASP A 26 8.73 0.08 -3.34
C ASP A 26 8.01 0.19 -4.70
N ARG A 27 7.29 -0.85 -5.12
CA ARG A 27 6.47 -0.82 -6.34
C ARG A 27 5.27 0.12 -6.20
N VAL A 28 4.59 0.10 -5.05
CA VAL A 28 3.50 1.04 -4.75
C VAL A 28 4.01 2.47 -4.85
N MET A 29 5.09 2.80 -4.15
CA MET A 29 5.67 4.14 -4.14
C MET A 29 6.10 4.62 -5.53
N LYS A 30 6.66 3.74 -6.36
CA LYS A 30 7.00 4.08 -7.75
C LYS A 30 5.78 4.55 -8.55
N VAL A 31 4.63 3.90 -8.40
CA VAL A 31 3.41 4.28 -9.11
C VAL A 31 2.81 5.55 -8.52
N VAL A 32 2.71 5.65 -7.19
CA VAL A 32 2.23 6.83 -6.47
C VAL A 32 3.01 8.08 -6.85
N ASN A 33 4.35 8.00 -6.83
CA ASN A 33 5.20 9.13 -7.18
C ASN A 33 4.99 9.58 -8.63
N ARG A 34 4.77 8.63 -9.56
CA ARG A 34 4.45 8.97 -10.96
C ARG A 34 3.09 9.65 -11.11
N ILE A 35 2.09 9.24 -10.32
CA ILE A 35 0.76 9.89 -10.28
C ILE A 35 0.91 11.33 -9.76
N ARG A 36 1.62 11.52 -8.63
CA ARG A 36 1.88 12.84 -8.04
C ARG A 36 2.65 13.77 -9.00
N LEU A 37 3.63 13.24 -9.73
CA LEU A 37 4.38 14.01 -10.75
C LEU A 37 3.51 14.47 -11.94
N MET A 38 2.37 13.82 -12.18
CA MET A 38 1.39 14.23 -13.19
C MET A 38 0.41 15.30 -12.67
N GLY A 39 0.59 15.78 -11.43
CA GLY A 39 -0.24 16.80 -10.80
C GLY A 39 -1.52 16.28 -10.16
N GLU A 40 -1.69 14.96 -10.06
CA GLU A 40 -2.82 14.36 -9.35
C GLU A 40 -2.44 14.08 -7.90
N ASP A 41 -3.30 14.52 -6.98
CA ASP A 41 -3.16 14.16 -5.57
C ASP A 41 -3.67 12.74 -5.32
N LEU A 42 -2.90 11.98 -4.53
CA LEU A 42 -3.27 10.66 -4.08
C LEU A 42 -3.09 10.63 -2.55
N PRO A 43 -4.20 10.74 -1.79
CA PRO A 43 -4.16 10.82 -0.34
C PRO A 43 -3.49 9.60 0.28
N GLU A 44 -2.73 9.83 1.35
CA GLU A 44 -2.02 8.77 2.07
C GLU A 44 -2.97 7.65 2.51
N LYS A 45 -4.14 8.03 3.05
CA LYS A 45 -5.22 7.11 3.43
C LYS A 45 -5.59 6.16 2.29
N ARG A 46 -5.74 6.66 1.05
CA ARG A 46 -6.10 5.83 -0.11
C ARG A 46 -5.00 4.82 -0.43
N ILE A 47 -3.74 5.18 -0.22
CA ILE A 47 -2.59 4.31 -0.47
C ILE A 47 -2.53 3.21 0.60
N VAL A 48 -2.70 3.58 1.87
CA VAL A 48 -2.72 2.67 3.02
C VAL A 48 -3.86 1.65 2.90
N GLU A 49 -5.09 2.12 2.66
CA GLU A 49 -6.25 1.25 2.44
C GLU A 49 -6.00 0.29 1.26
N LYS A 50 -5.46 0.81 0.15
CA LYS A 50 -5.15 -0.03 -1.01
C LYS A 50 -4.19 -1.15 -0.65
N VAL A 51 -3.13 -0.85 0.10
CA VAL A 51 -2.14 -1.85 0.53
C VAL A 51 -2.78 -2.89 1.44
N MET A 52 -3.53 -2.47 2.48
CA MET A 52 -4.15 -3.40 3.42
C MET A 52 -5.12 -4.39 2.74
N VAL A 53 -5.91 -3.93 1.77
CA VAL A 53 -6.92 -4.77 1.09
C VAL A 53 -6.35 -5.88 0.21
N ILE A 54 -5.12 -5.73 -0.30
CA ILE A 54 -4.54 -6.64 -1.31
C ILE A 54 -3.34 -7.44 -0.81
N LEU A 55 -3.07 -7.38 0.49
CA LEU A 55 -2.06 -8.21 1.14
C LEU A 55 -2.50 -9.68 1.18
N PRO A 56 -1.54 -10.62 1.14
CA PRO A 56 -1.82 -12.04 1.35
C PRO A 56 -2.43 -12.34 2.72
N GLU A 57 -3.20 -13.43 2.83
CA GLU A 57 -3.89 -13.89 4.05
C GLU A 57 -2.94 -14.05 5.26
N ARG A 58 -1.65 -14.33 5.03
CA ARG A 58 -0.66 -14.43 6.12
C ARG A 58 -0.53 -13.14 6.96
N PHE A 59 -0.94 -12.00 6.42
CA PHE A 59 -0.92 -10.72 7.14
C PHE A 59 -2.28 -10.36 7.76
N GLU A 60 -3.32 -11.18 7.59
CA GLU A 60 -4.69 -10.91 8.04
C GLU A 60 -4.76 -10.62 9.54
N ALA A 61 -4.12 -11.47 10.37
CA ALA A 61 -4.08 -11.26 11.82
C ALA A 61 -3.40 -9.93 12.20
N LYS A 62 -2.38 -9.52 11.46
CA LYS A 62 -1.72 -8.22 11.69
C LYS A 62 -2.65 -7.09 11.28
N ILE A 63 -3.30 -7.18 10.11
CA ILE A 63 -4.23 -6.16 9.61
C ILE A 63 -5.38 -5.95 10.60
N SER A 64 -6.02 -7.01 11.08
CA SER A 64 -7.09 -6.90 12.09
C SER A 64 -6.61 -6.21 13.36
N SER A 65 -5.41 -6.56 13.86
CA SER A 65 -4.82 -5.84 14.99
C SER A 65 -4.56 -4.37 14.71
N LEU A 66 -4.19 -3.99 13.47
CA LEU A 66 -3.99 -2.59 13.10
C LEU A 66 -5.32 -1.84 12.97
N GLU A 67 -6.36 -2.47 12.43
CA GLU A 67 -7.70 -1.89 12.33
C GLU A 67 -8.31 -1.61 13.71
N ASP A 68 -8.07 -2.47 14.68
CA ASP A 68 -8.57 -2.31 16.06
C ASP A 68 -7.81 -1.24 16.87
N THR A 69 -6.54 -0.97 16.53
CA THR A 69 -5.64 -0.15 17.37
C THR A 69 -5.24 1.18 16.76
N TRP A 70 -5.29 1.32 15.44
CA TRP A 70 -4.86 2.53 14.75
C TRP A 70 -6.01 3.27 14.09
N ASP A 71 -6.00 4.60 14.25
CA ASP A 71 -6.78 5.46 13.39
C ASP A 71 -6.19 5.43 11.98
N LEU A 72 -6.86 4.72 11.08
CA LEU A 72 -6.48 4.60 9.66
C LEU A 72 -6.41 5.96 8.94
N SER A 73 -6.97 7.04 9.52
CA SER A 73 -6.83 8.40 8.97
C SER A 73 -5.46 9.03 9.26
N GLN A 74 -4.75 8.54 10.28
CA GLN A 74 -3.42 9.03 10.68
C GLN A 74 -2.29 8.09 10.25
N LEU A 75 -2.61 6.84 9.91
CA LEU A 75 -1.62 5.84 9.55
C LEU A 75 -0.89 6.22 8.25
N THR A 76 0.43 6.23 8.29
CA THR A 76 1.27 6.44 7.09
C THR A 76 1.65 5.12 6.44
N LEU A 77 1.97 5.15 5.14
CA LEU A 77 2.47 3.96 4.45
C LEU A 77 3.77 3.43 5.07
N GLN A 78 4.62 4.31 5.59
CA GLN A 78 5.88 3.92 6.22
C GLN A 78 5.64 3.12 7.51
N GLU A 79 4.71 3.56 8.35
CA GLU A 79 4.35 2.84 9.58
C GLU A 79 3.72 1.49 9.26
N LEU A 80 2.81 1.44 8.27
CA LEU A 80 2.25 0.19 7.78
C LEU A 80 3.36 -0.74 7.27
N ALA A 81 4.28 -0.24 6.45
CA ALA A 81 5.39 -1.03 5.93
C ALA A 81 6.27 -1.61 7.04
N ASN A 82 6.56 -0.83 8.09
CA ASN A 82 7.34 -1.28 9.24
C ASN A 82 6.59 -2.36 10.02
N ALA A 83 5.27 -2.20 10.21
CA ALA A 83 4.43 -3.14 10.92
C ALA A 83 4.31 -4.49 10.19
N LEU A 84 4.22 -4.47 8.86
CA LEU A 84 4.16 -5.67 8.03
C LEU A 84 5.50 -6.40 7.95
N GLN A 85 6.61 -5.65 7.84
CA GLN A 85 7.96 -6.23 7.86
C GLN A 85 8.30 -6.94 9.17
N ALA A 86 7.68 -6.55 10.29
CA ALA A 86 7.89 -7.22 11.58
C ALA A 86 7.23 -8.61 11.67
N VAL A 87 6.35 -8.95 10.73
CA VAL A 87 5.60 -10.23 10.67
C VAL A 87 6.09 -11.13 9.54
N GLU A 88 6.83 -10.57 8.59
CA GLU A 88 7.49 -11.29 7.50
C GLU A 88 8.70 -12.10 8.01
#